data_AF-A0A2Z4UBW1-F1
#
_entry.id   AF-A0A2Z4UBW1-F1
#
_cell.length_a   1.000
_cell.length_b   1.000
_cell.length_c   1.000
_cell.angle_alpha   90.00
_cell.angle_beta   90.00
_cell.angle_gamma   90.00
#
_symmetry.space_group_name_H-M   'P 1'
#
loop_
_entity.id
_entity.type
_entity.pdbx_description
1 polymer ?
#
loop_
_entity_poly.entity_id
_entity_poly.type
_entity_poly.pdbx_seq_one_letter_code
_entity_poly.pdbx_strand_id
1 'polypeptide(L)'
;MKTFNSSKEKWGQKNVVDNVGIEDFVKLIKDCKYLFSDSHHGICFGLIYHKNFICIANKSRGYTRFESLFNLLKIRNHMVDNAREIIGNDILLENIDYKSVDTILEEEKKSSLEWLTTVLNKEKKENESKNTLLVKTLNKLHRLERENKKLKEI
;
A
#
# COMPACT_ATOMS: atom_id res chain seq x y z
N MET A 1 -2.79 -19.51 4.06
CA MET A 1 -2.69 -18.59 5.22
C MET A 1 -2.56 -19.46 6.48
N LYS A 2 -1.83 -19.00 7.50
CA LYS A 2 -1.18 -19.74 8.63
C LYS A 2 0.26 -20.20 8.35
N THR A 3 1.16 -19.25 8.11
CA THR A 3 2.61 -19.49 8.00
C THR A 3 3.40 -18.82 9.13
N PHE A 4 2.77 -18.01 9.98
CA PHE A 4 3.49 -17.20 10.97
C PHE A 4 4.36 -18.04 11.90
N ASN A 5 3.81 -19.08 12.54
CA ASN A 5 4.58 -19.94 13.45
C ASN A 5 5.76 -20.61 12.73
N SER A 6 5.52 -21.17 11.54
CA SER A 6 6.57 -21.80 10.74
C SER A 6 7.64 -20.81 10.26
N SER A 7 7.26 -19.57 9.92
CA SER A 7 8.20 -18.50 9.56
C SER A 7 8.98 -18.01 10.77
N LYS A 8 8.34 -17.86 11.94
CA LYS A 8 8.95 -17.44 13.20
C LYS A 8 10.02 -18.43 13.66
N GLU A 9 9.77 -19.73 13.51
CA GLU A 9 10.78 -20.78 13.76
C GLU A 9 12.00 -20.64 12.83
N LYS A 10 11.78 -20.31 11.55
CA LYS A 10 12.87 -20.15 10.55
C LYS A 10 13.69 -18.87 10.73
N TRP A 11 13.08 -17.77 11.21
CA TRP A 11 13.74 -16.46 11.33
C TRP A 11 14.55 -16.30 12.63
N GLY A 12 14.41 -17.24 13.57
CA GLY A 12 15.01 -17.16 14.90
C GLY A 12 14.17 -16.30 15.84
N GLN A 13 14.04 -16.71 17.10
CA GLN A 13 13.02 -16.13 17.99
C GLN A 13 13.43 -14.81 18.67
N LYS A 14 14.73 -14.54 18.83
CA LYS A 14 15.22 -13.50 19.76
C LYS A 14 14.80 -12.07 19.37
N ASN A 15 14.66 -11.78 18.08
CA ASN A 15 14.42 -10.42 17.57
C ASN A 15 13.13 -10.30 16.73
N VAL A 16 12.25 -11.31 16.80
CA VAL A 16 10.96 -11.25 16.10
C VAL A 16 9.94 -10.64 17.04
N VAL A 17 9.49 -9.42 16.71
CA VAL A 17 8.36 -8.78 17.39
C VAL A 17 7.06 -9.32 16.79
N ASP A 18 6.15 -9.81 17.64
CA ASP A 18 4.84 -10.32 17.23
C ASP A 18 3.70 -9.42 17.72
N ASN A 19 2.50 -9.59 17.13
CA ASN A 19 1.30 -8.80 17.46
C ASN A 19 1.53 -7.28 17.46
N VAL A 20 2.34 -6.80 16.50
CA VAL A 20 2.72 -5.39 16.37
C VAL A 20 1.50 -4.53 16.01
N GLY A 21 1.25 -3.48 16.78
CA GLY A 21 0.25 -2.46 16.48
C GLY A 21 0.64 -1.60 15.26
N ILE A 22 -0.28 -0.79 14.74
CA ILE A 22 -0.01 0.04 13.56
C ILE A 22 1.07 1.08 13.89
N GLU A 23 0.99 1.69 15.07
CA GLU A 23 1.91 2.71 15.56
C GLU A 23 3.32 2.13 15.72
N ASP A 24 3.44 0.95 16.31
CA ASP A 24 4.71 0.25 16.48
C ASP A 24 5.30 -0.18 15.13
N PHE A 25 4.47 -0.66 14.20
CA PHE A 25 4.91 -1.03 12.86
C PHE A 25 5.55 0.17 12.14
N VAL A 26 4.88 1.32 12.18
CA VAL A 26 5.39 2.56 11.58
C VAL A 26 6.66 3.03 12.30
N LYS A 27 6.69 2.98 13.63
CA LYS A 27 7.86 3.36 14.43
C LYS A 27 9.09 2.48 14.13
N LEU A 28 8.90 1.17 14.02
CA LEU A 28 9.99 0.23 13.71
C LEU A 28 10.65 0.56 12.36
N ILE A 29 9.86 0.94 11.35
CA ILE A 29 10.39 1.37 10.04
C ILE A 29 11.08 2.73 10.16
N LYS A 30 10.47 3.68 10.89
CA LYS A 30 11.04 5.01 11.10
C LYS A 30 12.38 4.97 11.83
N ASP A 31 12.55 4.06 12.78
CA ASP A 31 13.75 4.01 13.63
C ASP A 31 14.83 3.05 13.08
N CYS A 32 14.53 2.25 12.06
CA CYS A 32 15.52 1.35 11.47
C CYS A 32 16.65 2.11 10.75
N LYS A 33 17.84 1.52 10.73
CA LYS A 33 19.01 2.02 9.97
C LYS A 33 18.96 1.66 8.49
N TYR A 34 18.35 0.51 8.18
CA TYR A 34 18.20 -0.01 6.83
C TYR A 34 16.97 -0.93 6.82
N LEU A 35 16.17 -0.87 5.75
CA LEU A 35 14.95 -1.65 5.65
C LEU A 35 15.11 -2.79 4.65
N PHE A 36 14.67 -3.98 5.04
CA PHE A 36 14.58 -5.15 4.17
C PHE A 36 13.13 -5.61 4.14
N SER A 37 12.46 -5.56 2.99
CA SER A 37 11.01 -5.78 2.96
C SER A 37 10.47 -6.34 1.64
N ASP A 38 9.46 -7.19 1.72
CA ASP A 38 8.55 -7.56 0.63
C ASP A 38 7.16 -6.92 0.81
N SER A 39 7.02 -5.99 1.76
CA SER A 39 5.76 -5.30 2.06
C SER A 39 5.69 -3.99 1.29
N HIS A 40 4.64 -3.83 0.47
CA HIS A 40 4.43 -2.60 -0.28
C HIS A 40 4.31 -1.38 0.64
N HIS A 41 3.51 -1.45 1.70
CA HIS A 41 3.41 -0.36 2.68
C HIS A 41 4.72 -0.17 3.45
N GLY A 42 5.45 -1.25 3.72
CA GLY A 42 6.79 -1.16 4.32
C GLY A 42 7.72 -0.30 3.48
N ILE A 43 7.76 -0.52 2.17
CA ILE A 43 8.53 0.29 1.22
C ILE A 43 8.00 1.72 1.14
N CYS A 44 6.69 1.94 1.08
CA CYS A 44 6.13 3.30 1.09
C CYS A 44 6.54 4.10 2.32
N PHE A 45 6.50 3.50 3.52
CA PHE A 45 6.99 4.16 4.73
C PHE A 45 8.52 4.31 4.73
N GLY A 46 9.27 3.35 4.18
CA GLY A 46 10.70 3.49 3.96
C GLY A 46 11.04 4.71 3.08
N LEU A 47 10.29 4.93 2.00
CA LEU A 47 10.41 6.12 1.17
C LEU A 47 10.08 7.40 1.95
N ILE A 48 8.98 7.43 2.69
CA ILE A 48 8.57 8.60 3.50
C ILE A 48 9.61 8.96 4.56
N TYR A 49 10.26 7.97 5.18
CA TYR A 49 11.26 8.19 6.23
C TYR A 49 12.71 8.18 5.73
N HIS A 50 12.90 8.29 4.41
CA HIS A 50 14.22 8.34 3.76
C HIS A 50 15.15 7.18 4.17
N LYS A 51 14.61 5.96 4.20
CA LYS A 51 15.35 4.73 4.55
C LYS A 51 15.92 4.07 3.32
N ASN A 52 17.24 3.88 3.27
CA ASN A 52 17.81 2.92 2.33
C ASN A 52 17.21 1.53 2.57
N PHE A 53 16.89 0.85 1.48
CA PHE A 53 16.25 -0.45 1.55
C PHE A 53 16.61 -1.37 0.39
N ILE A 54 16.36 -2.66 0.60
CA ILE A 54 16.19 -3.65 -0.46
C ILE A 54 14.75 -4.13 -0.43
N CYS A 55 14.10 -4.05 -1.59
CA CYS A 55 12.77 -4.58 -1.81
C CYS A 55 12.83 -5.95 -2.49
N ILE A 56 12.19 -6.97 -1.91
CA ILE A 56 11.95 -8.23 -2.60
C ILE A 56 10.55 -8.17 -3.22
N ALA A 57 10.49 -7.99 -4.53
CA ALA A 57 9.24 -7.96 -5.28
C ALA A 57 8.68 -9.37 -5.42
N ASN A 58 7.82 -9.77 -4.48
CA ASN A 58 7.18 -11.08 -4.52
C ASN A 58 6.24 -11.19 -5.73
N LYS A 59 6.65 -11.93 -6.77
CA LYS A 59 5.85 -12.16 -7.99
C LYS A 59 4.45 -12.71 -7.72
N SER A 60 4.29 -13.48 -6.64
CA SER A 60 2.98 -14.02 -6.26
C SER A 60 2.06 -13.00 -5.56
N ARG A 61 2.59 -11.82 -5.17
CA ARG A 61 1.86 -10.83 -4.37
C ARG A 61 2.21 -9.39 -4.74
N GLY A 62 1.35 -8.78 -5.54
CA GLY A 62 1.35 -7.32 -5.72
C GLY A 62 2.57 -6.77 -6.45
N TYR A 63 3.27 -7.60 -7.24
CA TYR A 63 4.45 -7.24 -8.03
C TYR A 63 4.25 -5.97 -8.86
N THR A 64 3.12 -5.85 -9.57
CA THR A 64 2.81 -4.69 -10.43
C THR A 64 2.84 -3.36 -9.66
N ARG A 65 2.44 -3.36 -8.37
CA ARG A 65 2.48 -2.13 -7.55
C ARG A 65 3.92 -1.71 -7.21
N PHE A 66 4.80 -2.68 -6.98
CA PHE A 66 6.23 -2.39 -6.81
C PHE A 66 6.81 -1.90 -8.13
N GLU A 67 6.57 -2.61 -9.22
CA GLU A 67 7.10 -2.25 -10.53
C GLU A 67 6.70 -0.83 -10.94
N SER A 68 5.41 -0.49 -10.83
CA SER A 68 4.91 0.85 -11.13
C SER A 68 5.59 1.92 -10.27
N LEU A 69 5.67 1.71 -8.96
CA LEU A 69 6.27 2.68 -8.03
C LEU A 69 7.78 2.85 -8.28
N PHE A 70 8.52 1.75 -8.46
CA PHE A 70 9.97 1.78 -8.62
C PHE A 70 10.40 2.34 -9.96
N ASN A 71 9.63 2.08 -11.02
CA ASN A 71 9.85 2.69 -12.33
C ASN A 71 9.55 4.19 -12.31
N LEU A 72 8.44 4.59 -11.69
CA LEU A 72 8.07 6.01 -11.52
C LEU A 72 9.18 6.78 -10.78
N LEU A 73 9.63 6.24 -9.66
CA LEU A 73 10.65 6.88 -8.81
C LEU A 73 12.09 6.66 -9.28
N LYS A 74 12.30 5.88 -10.34
CA LYS A 74 13.62 5.55 -10.92
C LYS A 74 14.59 4.90 -9.92
N ILE A 75 14.07 4.04 -9.04
CA ILE A 75 14.82 3.36 -7.97
C ILE A 75 14.87 1.82 -8.16
N ARG A 76 14.67 1.33 -9.38
CA ARG A 76 14.60 -0.10 -9.71
C ARG A 76 15.81 -0.91 -9.24
N ASN A 77 16.97 -0.27 -9.10
CA ASN A 77 18.22 -0.86 -8.63
C ASN A 77 18.16 -1.32 -7.16
N HIS A 78 17.17 -0.88 -6.37
CA HIS A 78 16.96 -1.30 -4.99
C HIS A 78 15.91 -2.42 -4.86
N MET A 79 15.54 -3.06 -5.98
CA MET A 79 14.52 -4.12 -6.03
C MET A 79 15.07 -5.38 -6.68
N VAL A 80 14.76 -6.53 -6.09
CA VAL A 80 15.05 -7.85 -6.64
C VAL A 80 13.76 -8.65 -6.80
N ASP A 81 13.76 -9.56 -7.77
CA ASP A 81 12.63 -10.47 -7.99
C ASP A 81 12.76 -11.73 -7.11
N ASN A 82 14.00 -12.11 -6.78
CA ASN A 82 14.34 -13.24 -5.95
C ASN A 82 15.38 -12.85 -4.90
N ALA A 83 15.20 -13.33 -3.66
CA ALA A 83 16.14 -13.05 -2.57
C ALA A 83 17.57 -13.54 -2.84
N ARG A 84 17.78 -14.53 -3.72
CA ARG A 84 19.12 -14.99 -4.12
C ARG A 84 19.91 -13.95 -4.91
N GLU A 85 19.24 -13.01 -5.57
CA GLU A 85 19.88 -11.93 -6.34
C GLU A 85 20.57 -10.89 -5.44
N ILE A 86 20.36 -10.96 -4.13
CA ILE A 86 20.97 -10.03 -3.17
C ILE A 86 22.44 -10.38 -2.92
N ILE A 87 22.78 -11.67 -2.94
CA ILE A 87 24.12 -12.13 -2.57
C ILE A 87 25.12 -11.72 -3.65
N GLY A 88 26.09 -10.88 -3.28
CA GLY A 88 27.14 -10.41 -4.19
C GLY A 88 26.72 -9.26 -5.10
N ASN A 89 25.59 -8.60 -4.81
CA ASN A 89 25.11 -7.45 -5.58
C ASN A 89 25.20 -6.16 -4.74
N ASP A 90 26.37 -5.53 -4.78
CA ASP A 90 26.66 -4.33 -4.00
C ASP A 90 25.87 -3.09 -4.47
N ILE A 91 25.36 -3.08 -5.70
CA ILE A 91 24.51 -2.00 -6.23
C ILE A 91 23.26 -1.81 -5.37
N LEU A 92 22.73 -2.90 -4.80
CA LEU A 92 21.56 -2.85 -3.90
C LEU A 92 21.83 -2.06 -2.61
N LEU A 93 23.10 -1.92 -2.21
CA LEU A 93 23.53 -1.24 -0.99
C LEU A 93 23.85 0.23 -1.21
N GLU A 94 23.81 0.71 -2.46
CA GLU A 94 23.96 2.13 -2.76
C GLU A 94 22.88 2.95 -2.05
N ASN A 95 23.19 4.23 -1.82
CA ASN A 95 22.20 5.14 -1.25
C ASN A 95 21.16 5.51 -2.29
N ILE A 96 19.89 5.52 -1.89
CA ILE A 96 18.80 6.06 -2.70
C ILE A 96 18.98 7.58 -2.84
N ASP A 97 18.91 8.09 -4.06
CA ASP A 97 18.89 9.54 -4.32
C ASP A 97 17.51 10.12 -3.95
N TYR A 98 17.35 10.42 -2.66
CA TYR A 98 16.11 10.99 -2.14
C TYR A 98 15.79 12.37 -2.70
N LYS A 99 16.78 13.13 -3.17
CA LYS A 99 16.51 14.42 -3.81
C LYS A 99 15.71 14.22 -5.10
N SER A 100 16.11 13.25 -5.93
CA SER A 100 15.35 12.90 -7.14
C SER A 100 13.99 12.30 -6.78
N VAL A 101 13.94 11.38 -5.81
CA VAL A 101 12.70 10.73 -5.38
C VAL A 101 11.68 11.75 -4.87
N ASP A 102 12.10 12.66 -3.98
CA ASP A 102 11.21 13.69 -3.41
C ASP A 102 10.70 14.64 -4.49
N THR A 103 11.55 15.00 -5.45
CA THR A 103 11.14 15.84 -6.60
C THR A 103 10.01 15.18 -7.39
N ILE A 104 10.17 13.90 -7.76
CA ILE A 104 9.14 13.15 -8.50
C ILE A 104 7.87 13.01 -7.65
N LEU A 105 8.01 12.71 -6.35
CA LEU A 105 6.85 12.56 -5.46
C LEU A 105 6.05 13.86 -5.32
N GLU A 106 6.70 15.02 -5.22
CA GLU A 106 5.98 16.30 -5.14
C GLU A 106 5.24 16.63 -6.44
N GLU A 107 5.83 16.34 -7.61
CA GLU A 107 5.17 16.49 -8.91
C GLU A 107 3.92 15.59 -9.02
N GLU A 108 4.06 14.31 -8.66
CA GLU A 108 2.98 13.33 -8.72
C GLU A 108 1.87 13.61 -7.69
N LYS A 109 2.22 14.08 -6.49
CA LYS A 109 1.24 14.54 -5.49
C LYS A 109 0.43 15.71 -6.03
N LYS A 110 1.09 16.69 -6.64
CA LYS A 110 0.42 17.86 -7.23
C LYS A 110 -0.54 17.42 -8.33
N SER A 111 -0.07 16.62 -9.29
CA SER A 111 -0.89 16.08 -10.39
C SER A 111 -2.10 15.28 -9.86
N SER A 112 -1.86 14.41 -8.87
CA SER A 112 -2.92 13.60 -8.25
C SER A 112 -3.96 14.45 -7.53
N LEU A 113 -3.54 15.49 -6.82
CA LEU A 113 -4.43 16.39 -6.10
C LEU A 113 -5.25 17.26 -7.07
N GLU A 114 -4.63 17.75 -8.14
CA GLU A 114 -5.31 18.49 -9.21
C GLU A 114 -6.37 17.62 -9.89
N TRP A 115 -6.02 16.37 -10.24
CA TRP A 115 -6.97 15.41 -10.80
C TRP A 115 -8.13 15.13 -9.84
N LEU A 116 -7.83 14.84 -8.57
CA LEU A 116 -8.85 14.52 -7.57
C LEU A 116 -9.80 15.70 -7.34
N THR A 117 -9.24 16.91 -7.21
CA THR A 117 -10.02 18.15 -7.03
C THR A 117 -10.92 18.39 -8.23
N THR A 118 -10.40 18.20 -9.45
CA THR A 118 -11.17 18.34 -10.69
C THR A 118 -12.34 17.36 -10.74
N VAL A 119 -12.12 16.10 -10.38
CA VAL A 119 -13.16 15.07 -10.40
C VAL A 119 -14.22 15.31 -9.33
N LEU A 120 -13.82 15.71 -8.12
CA LEU A 120 -14.73 15.95 -7.01
C LEU A 120 -15.59 17.21 -7.22
N ASN A 121 -15.05 18.24 -7.88
CA ASN A 121 -15.77 19.49 -8.16
C ASN A 121 -16.57 19.45 -9.46
N LYS A 122 -16.45 18.38 -10.25
CA LYS A 122 -17.22 18.24 -11.49
C LYS A 122 -18.68 18.04 -11.14
N GLU A 123 -19.55 18.86 -11.74
CA GLU A 123 -21.00 18.68 -11.60
C GLU A 123 -21.39 17.24 -11.93
N LYS A 124 -22.14 16.63 -11.01
CA LYS A 124 -22.67 15.30 -11.22
C LYS A 124 -23.65 15.38 -12.37
N LYS A 125 -23.27 14.83 -13.53
CA LYS A 125 -24.22 14.62 -14.63
C LYS A 125 -25.34 13.73 -14.10
N GLU A 126 -26.54 14.28 -13.94
CA GLU A 126 -27.75 13.51 -13.73
C GLU A 126 -28.10 12.77 -15.02
N ASN A 127 -27.38 11.69 -15.30
CA ASN A 127 -27.89 10.66 -16.18
C ASN A 127 -28.69 9.71 -15.31
N GLU A 128 -29.97 10.02 -15.09
CA GLU A 128 -30.94 9.07 -14.52
C GLU A 128 -31.16 7.93 -15.52
N SER A 129 -30.20 7.01 -15.60
CA SER A 129 -30.38 5.74 -16.27
C SER A 129 -31.42 4.91 -15.49
N LYS A 130 -32.24 4.13 -16.20
CA LYS A 130 -33.19 3.18 -15.61
C LYS A 130 -32.55 2.30 -14.52
N ASN A 131 -31.28 1.92 -14.70
CA ASN A 131 -30.51 1.15 -13.72
C ASN A 131 -30.25 1.93 -12.43
N THR A 132 -29.99 3.24 -12.53
CA THR A 132 -29.77 4.09 -11.34
C THR A 132 -31.06 4.27 -10.55
N LEU A 133 -32.19 4.46 -11.23
CA LEU A 133 -33.50 4.56 -10.57
C LEU A 133 -33.89 3.23 -9.92
N LEU A 134 -33.62 2.10 -10.59
CA LEU A 134 -33.85 0.76 -10.04
C LEU A 134 -33.04 0.52 -8.76
N VAL A 135 -31.75 0.84 -8.77
CA VAL A 135 -30.87 0.72 -7.59
C VAL A 135 -31.34 1.62 -6.45
N LYS A 136 -31.70 2.88 -6.72
CA LYS A 136 -32.28 3.78 -5.72
C LYS A 136 -33.55 3.17 -5.09
N THR A 137 -34.42 2.60 -5.92
CA THR A 137 -35.69 1.99 -5.50
C THR A 137 -35.46 0.75 -4.65
N LEU A 138 -34.59 -0.17 -5.08
CA LEU A 138 -34.24 -1.38 -4.35
C LEU A 138 -33.62 -1.07 -2.98
N ASN A 139 -32.70 -0.11 -2.92
CA ASN A 139 -32.10 0.32 -1.64
C ASN A 139 -33.16 0.90 -0.68
N LYS A 140 -34.13 1.66 -1.21
CA LYS A 140 -35.24 2.20 -0.42
C LYS A 140 -36.15 1.07 0.10
N LEU A 141 -36.48 0.09 -0.73
CA LEU A 141 -37.26 -1.09 -0.31
C LEU A 141 -36.57 -1.86 0.81
N HIS A 142 -35.29 -2.20 0.65
CA HIS A 142 -34.54 -2.91 1.69
C HIS A 142 -34.44 -2.14 3.01
N ARG A 143 -34.35 -0.81 2.94
CA ARG A 143 -34.38 0.02 4.15
C ARG A 143 -35.74 -0.08 4.85
N LEU A 144 -36.84 0.05 4.11
CA LEU A 144 -38.20 -0.05 4.65
C LEU A 144 -38.51 -1.46 5.20
N GLU A 145 -37.99 -2.52 4.57
CA GLU A 145 -38.11 -3.89 5.08
C GLU A 145 -37.42 -4.05 6.44
N ARG A 146 -36.21 -3.50 6.59
CA ARG A 146 -35.47 -3.52 7.86
C ARG A 146 -36.20 -2.73 8.95
N GLU A 147 -36.72 -1.55 8.61
CA GLU A 147 -37.50 -0.72 9.54
C GLU A 147 -38.80 -1.43 9.96
N ASN A 148 -39.54 -2.03 9.02
CA ASN A 148 -40.73 -2.83 9.33
C ASN A 148 -40.43 -4.05 10.20
N LYS A 149 -39.31 -4.74 9.94
CA LYS A 149 -38.92 -5.89 10.76
C LYS A 149 -38.68 -5.48 12.21
N LYS A 150 -37.98 -4.35 12.44
CA LYS A 150 -37.75 -3.80 13.79
C LYS A 150 -39.06 -3.41 14.48
N LEU A 151 -40.03 -2.85 13.75
CA LEU A 151 -41.32 -2.47 14.31
C LEU A 151 -42.20 -3.67 14.69
N LYS A 152 -42.03 -4.82 14.03
CA LYS A 152 -42.76 -6.07 14.33
C LYS A 152 -42.15 -6.87 15.49
N GLU A 153 -40.97 -6.49 15.95
CA GLU A 153 -40.27 -7.11 17.09
C GLU A 153 -40.56 -6.37 18.42
N ILE A 154 -41.43 -5.34 18.39
CA ILE A 154 -41.98 -4.59 19.54
C ILE A 154 -43.43 -5.03 19.77
#